data_AF-A0AAD5T8X8-F1
#
_entry.id   AF-A0AAD5T8X8-F1
#
_cell.length_a   1.000
_cell.length_b   1.000
_cell.length_c   1.000
_cell.angle_alpha   90.00
_cell.angle_beta   90.00
_cell.angle_gamma   90.00
#
_symmetry.space_group_name_H-M   'P 1'
#
loop_
_entity.id
_entity.type
_entity.pdbx_description
1 polymer ?
#
loop_
_entity_poly.entity_id
_entity_poly.type
_entity_poly.pdbx_seq_one_letter_code
_entity_poly.pdbx_strand_id
1 'polypeptide(L)'
;MTKKIRRPASAPPADNSRRVEIESVSEAQTTLEAVREKARANAAEIKNRGRLNPQFYYFEAKSGEMITNSSVSLSDNALKKYFTVAADMLVFNASLTHVLMIFRCPHNKQDGHKCADNILDESSFQYKGCLATPGGFFDAVHDYDGNTPDFRKSAVRELNEECNNLLDGSQAPSHDAVVYIGSEFNNFRDIRWFTSINYVPTLATQYATALPSCSRLYALEPFTARQRAAAISALPPVKGTDDACGNAYWIDVRIIEFVYNNNKKLFNSFDKEFNEVAFQSFVRSNFLLNSEGLPRNKLKSENKLLHNLPEKKFVVNFEPNQDYQFSDFAFDHVKNIIKAQEVLKTNFFTSRASFNLYNWIPKFKVKKRHVLFYVAAFKYSLIFTD
;
A
#
# COMPACT_ATOMS: atom_id res chain seq x y z
N MET A 1 -55.49 -11.21 -71.31
CA MET A 1 -54.66 -9.99 -71.32
C MET A 1 -54.20 -9.68 -69.89
N THR A 2 -52.93 -9.95 -69.61
CA THR A 2 -52.27 -9.92 -68.29
C THR A 2 -51.78 -8.52 -67.93
N LYS A 3 -52.24 -7.96 -66.80
CA LYS A 3 -51.71 -6.73 -66.18
C LYS A 3 -50.58 -7.08 -65.22
N LYS A 4 -49.35 -6.64 -65.54
CA LYS A 4 -48.17 -6.67 -64.65
C LYS A 4 -48.34 -5.67 -63.51
N ILE A 5 -48.31 -6.15 -62.26
CA ILE A 5 -48.20 -5.33 -61.05
C ILE A 5 -46.71 -5.32 -60.66
N ARG A 6 -46.10 -4.13 -60.60
CA ARG A 6 -44.72 -3.89 -60.17
C ARG A 6 -44.59 -4.12 -58.66
N ARG A 7 -43.62 -4.94 -58.24
CA ARG A 7 -43.18 -5.06 -56.84
C ARG A 7 -42.36 -3.83 -56.43
N PRO A 8 -42.58 -3.23 -55.25
CA PRO A 8 -41.71 -2.18 -54.72
C PRO A 8 -40.37 -2.77 -54.24
N ALA A 9 -39.32 -1.94 -54.34
CA ALA A 9 -37.93 -2.27 -54.05
C ALA A 9 -37.70 -2.61 -52.56
N SER A 10 -36.78 -3.54 -52.32
CA SER A 10 -36.34 -4.00 -51.00
C SER A 10 -35.69 -2.88 -50.18
N ALA A 11 -36.09 -2.77 -48.91
CA ALA A 11 -35.45 -1.89 -47.92
C ALA A 11 -33.96 -2.25 -47.74
N PRO A 12 -33.08 -1.27 -47.48
CA PRO A 12 -31.67 -1.53 -47.24
C PRO A 12 -31.48 -2.25 -45.89
N PRO A 13 -30.43 -3.09 -45.75
CA PRO A 13 -30.18 -3.81 -44.52
C PRO A 13 -29.79 -2.85 -43.38
N ALA A 14 -30.30 -3.12 -42.19
CA ALA A 14 -29.98 -2.35 -40.99
C ALA A 14 -28.47 -2.42 -40.70
N ASP A 15 -27.86 -1.24 -40.63
CA ASP A 15 -26.47 -1.03 -40.24
C ASP A 15 -26.27 -1.47 -38.78
N ASN A 16 -25.67 -2.65 -38.61
CA ASN A 16 -25.36 -3.26 -37.32
C ASN A 16 -23.95 -2.90 -36.82
N SER A 17 -23.38 -1.78 -37.29
CA SER A 17 -22.02 -1.33 -36.93
C SER A 17 -21.99 -0.19 -35.90
N ARG A 18 -22.64 -0.38 -34.76
CA ARG A 18 -22.25 0.32 -33.52
C ARG A 18 -21.98 -0.70 -32.43
N ARG A 19 -20.86 -1.43 -32.57
CA ARG A 19 -20.17 -1.94 -31.39
C ARG A 19 -19.68 -0.72 -30.64
N VAL A 20 -20.32 -0.41 -29.53
CA VAL A 20 -19.72 0.41 -28.48
C VAL A 20 -18.54 -0.41 -27.98
N GLU A 21 -17.33 -0.10 -28.47
CA GLU A 21 -16.11 -0.48 -27.78
C GLU A 21 -16.15 0.28 -26.45
N ILE A 22 -16.55 -0.43 -25.39
CA ILE A 22 -16.31 0.02 -24.03
C ILE A 22 -14.80 -0.12 -23.87
N GLU A 23 -14.05 0.95 -24.10
CA GLU A 23 -12.63 0.99 -23.74
C GLU A 23 -12.53 0.66 -22.25
N SER A 24 -11.95 -0.49 -21.94
CA SER A 24 -11.65 -0.86 -20.57
C SER A 24 -10.60 0.10 -20.06
N VAL A 25 -10.98 1.00 -19.14
CA VAL A 25 -10.04 1.86 -18.43
C VAL A 25 -9.04 0.97 -17.70
N SER A 26 -7.74 1.19 -17.90
CA SER A 26 -6.72 0.40 -17.23
C SER A 26 -6.72 0.71 -15.72
N GLU A 27 -6.29 -0.27 -14.92
CA GLU A 27 -6.14 -0.07 -13.47
C GLU A 27 -5.13 1.05 -13.15
N ALA A 28 -4.06 1.16 -13.94
CA ALA A 28 -3.09 2.25 -13.84
C ALA A 28 -3.77 3.63 -13.99
N GLN A 29 -4.67 3.77 -14.97
CA GLN A 29 -5.44 4.99 -15.17
C GLN A 29 -6.36 5.28 -13.98
N THR A 30 -7.03 4.26 -13.45
CA THR A 30 -7.93 4.38 -12.30
C THR A 30 -7.18 4.84 -11.04
N THR A 31 -6.01 4.26 -10.77
CA THR A 31 -5.21 4.63 -9.60
C THR A 31 -4.58 6.02 -9.76
N LEU A 32 -4.14 6.38 -10.97
CA LEU A 32 -3.66 7.73 -11.25
C LEU A 32 -4.75 8.79 -10.98
N GLU A 33 -5.99 8.52 -11.38
CA GLU A 33 -7.12 9.39 -11.10
C GLU A 33 -7.39 9.53 -9.61
N ALA A 34 -7.35 8.42 -8.85
CA ALA A 34 -7.50 8.44 -7.39
C ALA A 34 -6.39 9.27 -6.71
N VAL A 35 -5.13 9.12 -7.14
CA VAL A 35 -3.99 9.92 -6.66
C VAL A 35 -4.20 11.41 -6.96
N ARG A 36 -4.62 11.74 -8.19
CA ARG A 36 -4.90 13.13 -8.59
C ARG A 36 -6.07 13.75 -7.83
N GLU A 37 -7.12 12.99 -7.56
CA GLU A 37 -8.25 13.44 -6.75
C GLU A 37 -7.80 13.73 -5.32
N LYS A 38 -7.06 12.81 -4.70
CA LYS A 38 -6.51 12.99 -3.36
C LYS A 38 -5.57 14.20 -3.28
N ALA A 39 -4.69 14.37 -4.29
CA ALA A 39 -3.81 15.52 -4.43
C ALA A 39 -4.60 16.84 -4.46
N ARG A 40 -5.62 16.93 -5.32
CA ARG A 40 -6.46 18.12 -5.46
C ARG A 40 -7.23 18.44 -4.18
N ALA A 41 -7.78 17.43 -3.51
CA ALA A 41 -8.53 17.59 -2.28
C ALA A 41 -7.69 18.18 -1.13
N ASN A 42 -6.38 17.92 -1.10
CA ASN A 42 -5.48 18.38 -0.05
C ASN A 42 -4.54 19.52 -0.52
N ALA A 43 -4.73 20.04 -1.74
CA ALA A 43 -3.77 20.95 -2.36
C ALA A 43 -3.48 22.20 -1.52
N ALA A 44 -4.49 22.73 -0.83
CA ALA A 44 -4.33 23.91 0.04
C ALA A 44 -3.48 23.65 1.30
N GLU A 45 -3.41 22.40 1.74
CA GLU A 45 -2.77 21.99 2.99
C GLU A 45 -1.33 21.50 2.78
N ILE A 46 -0.91 21.30 1.52
CA ILE A 46 0.44 20.88 1.18
C ILE A 46 1.46 21.94 1.60
N LYS A 47 2.36 21.54 2.50
CA LYS A 47 3.54 22.31 2.90
C LYS A 47 4.68 22.01 1.95
N ASN A 48 5.36 23.04 1.45
CA ASN A 48 6.50 22.88 0.56
C ASN A 48 7.58 23.89 0.97
N ARG A 49 8.81 23.44 1.14
CA ARG A 49 9.94 24.28 1.57
C ARG A 49 11.17 24.00 0.74
N GLY A 50 11.92 25.05 0.42
CA GLY A 50 13.23 24.91 -0.19
C GLY A 50 13.16 24.72 -1.70
N ARG A 51 13.67 23.60 -2.23
CA ARG A 51 13.71 23.34 -3.69
C ARG A 51 13.40 21.89 -4.02
N LEU A 52 12.92 21.66 -5.25
CA LEU A 52 12.81 20.31 -5.81
C LEU A 52 14.20 19.70 -6.01
N ASN A 53 14.39 18.47 -5.54
CA ASN A 53 15.60 17.69 -5.75
C ASN A 53 15.47 16.97 -7.11
N PRO A 54 16.42 17.18 -8.05
CA PRO A 54 16.35 16.59 -9.39
C PRO A 54 16.36 15.06 -9.44
N GLN A 55 16.65 14.38 -8.33
CA GLN A 55 16.64 12.92 -8.23
C GLN A 55 15.23 12.33 -8.09
N PHE A 56 14.20 13.15 -7.85
CA PHE A 56 12.83 12.68 -7.67
C PHE A 56 11.88 13.19 -8.77
N TYR A 57 10.82 12.42 -8.97
CA TYR A 57 9.67 12.79 -9.78
C TYR A 57 8.60 13.43 -8.91
N TYR A 58 8.11 14.59 -9.33
CA TYR A 58 7.11 15.36 -8.62
C TYR A 58 5.82 15.46 -9.42
N PHE A 59 4.72 15.74 -8.74
CA PHE A 59 3.43 16.03 -9.34
C PHE A 59 2.92 17.37 -8.83
N GLU A 60 2.37 18.21 -9.70
CA GLU A 60 1.69 19.44 -9.28
C GLU A 60 0.28 19.10 -8.79
N ALA A 61 -0.09 19.60 -7.61
CA ALA A 61 -1.28 19.16 -6.88
C ALA A 61 -2.60 19.50 -7.56
N LYS A 62 -2.69 20.57 -8.36
CA LYS A 62 -3.92 21.01 -9.02
C LYS A 62 -4.09 20.41 -10.41
N SER A 63 -3.05 20.42 -11.23
CA SER A 63 -3.05 19.93 -12.60
C SER A 63 -2.82 18.41 -12.67
N GLY A 64 -2.14 17.83 -11.68
CA GLY A 64 -1.73 16.43 -11.71
C GLY A 64 -0.65 16.14 -12.77
N GLU A 65 0.03 17.18 -13.24
CA GLU A 65 1.14 17.10 -14.19
C GLU A 65 2.42 16.64 -13.46
N MET A 66 3.14 15.70 -14.08
CA MET A 66 4.43 15.24 -13.57
C MET A 66 5.55 16.20 -13.98
N ILE A 67 6.47 16.48 -13.06
CA ILE A 67 7.54 17.46 -13.19
C ILE A 67 8.86 16.83 -12.73
N THR A 68 9.91 17.03 -13.52
CA THR A 68 11.25 16.45 -13.31
C THR A 68 12.35 17.49 -13.14
N ASN A 69 12.07 18.78 -13.41
CA ASN A 69 13.10 19.82 -13.49
C ASN A 69 13.25 20.66 -12.22
N SER A 70 14.51 20.80 -11.79
CA SER A 70 14.94 21.48 -10.56
C SER A 70 15.33 22.94 -10.81
N SER A 71 14.38 23.85 -10.68
CA SER A 71 14.66 25.26 -10.37
C SER A 71 13.53 25.95 -9.59
N VAL A 72 12.46 25.22 -9.30
CA VAL A 72 11.30 25.76 -8.59
C VAL A 72 11.67 25.98 -7.13
N SER A 73 11.69 27.25 -6.73
CA SER A 73 11.70 27.64 -5.32
C SER A 73 10.35 27.34 -4.69
N LEU A 74 10.38 26.67 -3.55
CA LEU A 74 9.22 26.18 -2.83
C LEU A 74 8.93 27.05 -1.61
N SER A 75 7.64 27.28 -1.36
CA SER A 75 7.16 27.98 -0.16
C SER A 75 5.81 27.44 0.29
N ASP A 76 5.60 27.46 1.60
CA ASP A 76 4.32 27.10 2.22
C ASP A 76 3.18 28.03 1.77
N ASN A 77 3.50 29.22 1.25
CA ASN A 77 2.52 30.17 0.74
C ASN A 77 2.42 30.18 -0.81
N ALA A 78 3.17 29.33 -1.51
CA ALA A 78 3.14 29.26 -2.97
C ALA A 78 1.78 28.75 -3.48
N LEU A 79 1.28 29.32 -4.57
CA LEU A 79 0.01 28.90 -5.20
C LEU A 79 0.09 27.52 -5.87
N LYS A 80 1.27 27.19 -6.40
CA LYS A 80 1.58 25.86 -6.97
C LYS A 80 2.21 25.01 -5.88
N LYS A 81 1.68 23.81 -5.72
CA LYS A 81 2.11 22.85 -4.71
C LYS A 81 2.54 21.56 -5.36
N TYR A 82 3.57 20.95 -4.82
CA TYR A 82 4.18 19.75 -5.35
C TYR A 82 4.21 18.65 -4.31
N PHE A 83 4.17 17.42 -4.78
CA PHE A 83 4.31 16.22 -3.97
C PHE A 83 5.05 15.14 -4.75
N THR A 84 5.68 14.22 -4.02
CA THR A 84 6.16 12.96 -4.60
C THR A 84 5.12 11.87 -4.39
N VAL A 85 5.18 10.81 -5.19
CA VAL A 85 4.40 9.58 -4.94
C VAL A 85 5.35 8.49 -4.51
N ALA A 86 4.99 7.79 -3.43
CA ALA A 86 5.63 6.54 -3.04
C ALA A 86 4.59 5.42 -3.05
N ALA A 87 5.03 4.19 -3.26
CA ALA A 87 4.15 3.03 -3.32
C ALA A 87 4.61 1.98 -2.31
N ASP A 88 3.73 1.64 -1.38
CA ASP A 88 3.93 0.64 -0.36
C ASP A 88 3.26 -0.67 -0.77
N MET A 89 3.97 -1.79 -0.59
CA MET A 89 3.45 -3.14 -0.83
C MET A 89 3.20 -3.89 0.48
N LEU A 90 1.93 -4.13 0.78
CA LEU A 90 1.47 -4.89 1.93
C LEU A 90 1.30 -6.37 1.55
N VAL A 91 2.32 -7.19 1.84
CA VAL A 91 2.30 -8.63 1.53
C VAL A 91 1.87 -9.43 2.75
N PHE A 92 0.75 -10.12 2.64
CA PHE A 92 0.28 -11.05 3.66
C PHE A 92 0.57 -12.50 3.28
N ASN A 93 0.64 -13.37 4.28
CA ASN A 93 0.49 -14.79 4.03
C ASN A 93 -0.94 -15.14 3.59
N ALA A 94 -1.15 -16.36 3.06
CA ALA A 94 -2.47 -16.77 2.55
C ALA A 94 -3.62 -16.69 3.57
N SER A 95 -3.31 -16.82 4.86
CA SER A 95 -4.28 -16.75 5.95
C SER A 95 -4.45 -15.35 6.53
N LEU A 96 -3.75 -14.34 5.99
CA LEU A 96 -3.73 -12.96 6.46
C LEU A 96 -3.31 -12.78 7.93
N THR A 97 -2.63 -13.77 8.52
CA THR A 97 -2.21 -13.76 9.92
C THR A 97 -0.84 -13.13 10.12
N HIS A 98 -0.01 -13.10 9.08
CA HIS A 98 1.30 -12.49 9.10
C HIS A 98 1.45 -11.54 7.92
N VAL A 99 2.10 -10.41 8.17
CA VAL A 99 2.45 -9.40 7.17
C VAL A 99 3.96 -9.29 7.08
N LEU A 100 4.45 -9.11 5.87
CA LEU A 100 5.85 -8.84 5.63
C LEU A 100 6.20 -7.41 6.00
N MET A 101 7.28 -7.24 6.75
CA MET A 101 7.88 -5.94 7.03
C MET A 101 9.40 -6.01 6.93
N ILE A 102 10.02 -4.90 6.51
CA ILE A 102 11.47 -4.72 6.50
C ILE A 102 11.90 -3.86 7.69
N PHE A 103 13.10 -4.12 8.21
CA PHE A 103 13.72 -3.21 9.16
C PHE A 103 14.53 -2.17 8.39
N ARG A 104 14.02 -0.93 8.31
CA ARG A 104 14.67 0.14 7.52
C ARG A 104 16.07 0.42 8.05
N CYS A 105 17.08 0.36 7.20
CA CYS A 105 18.46 0.43 7.66
C CYS A 105 18.79 1.81 8.27
N PRO A 106 19.20 1.90 9.55
CA PRO A 106 19.47 3.17 10.21
C PRO A 106 20.87 3.74 9.96
N HIS A 107 21.73 3.00 9.25
CA HIS A 107 23.13 3.35 9.10
C HIS A 107 23.38 4.30 7.92
N ASN A 108 24.43 5.10 8.05
CA ASN A 108 24.97 5.88 6.93
C ASN A 108 25.65 4.94 5.91
N LYS A 109 25.43 5.18 4.61
CA LYS A 109 25.86 4.33 3.49
C LYS A 109 26.83 5.01 2.51
N GLN A 110 27.54 6.06 2.95
CA GLN A 110 28.35 6.91 2.08
C GLN A 110 29.39 6.20 1.18
N ASP A 111 29.81 4.96 1.50
CA ASP A 111 30.84 4.22 0.73
C ASP A 111 30.33 2.94 0.02
N GLY A 112 29.02 2.84 -0.22
CA GLY A 112 28.44 1.77 -1.04
C GLY A 112 28.15 0.49 -0.26
N HIS A 113 26.85 0.18 -0.16
CA HIS A 113 26.19 -1.07 0.25
C HIS A 113 26.55 -1.70 1.61
N LYS A 114 27.70 -1.42 2.22
CA LYS A 114 28.06 -1.91 3.55
C LYS A 114 27.65 -0.92 4.63
N CYS A 115 26.90 -1.41 5.61
CA CYS A 115 26.57 -0.65 6.81
C CYS A 115 27.85 -0.43 7.61
N ALA A 116 28.18 0.81 7.98
CA ALA A 116 29.13 1.03 9.06
C ALA A 116 28.43 0.59 10.36
N ASP A 117 28.86 -0.54 10.92
CA ASP A 117 28.09 -1.39 11.86
C ASP A 117 27.55 -0.69 13.13
N ASN A 118 27.88 0.58 13.41
CA ASN A 118 27.41 1.33 14.58
C ASN A 118 27.14 2.84 14.35
N ILE A 119 27.18 3.35 13.12
CA ILE A 119 26.99 4.79 12.88
C ILE A 119 25.60 5.03 12.30
N LEU A 120 24.74 5.67 13.09
CA LEU A 120 23.44 6.12 12.64
C LEU A 120 23.60 7.20 11.56
N ASP A 121 22.76 7.14 10.53
CA ASP A 121 22.59 8.27 9.64
C ASP A 121 21.90 9.41 10.39
N GLU A 122 22.62 10.50 10.62
CA GLU A 122 22.07 11.71 11.25
C GLU A 122 21.56 12.72 10.23
N SER A 123 21.79 12.50 8.93
CA SER A 123 21.40 13.43 7.86
C SER A 123 19.89 13.41 7.55
N SER A 124 19.19 12.33 7.89
CA SER A 124 17.75 12.22 7.64
C SER A 124 17.05 11.25 8.61
N PHE A 125 15.96 11.71 9.21
CA PHE A 125 15.02 10.84 9.93
C PHE A 125 13.90 10.42 8.98
N GLN A 126 13.90 9.16 8.54
CA GLN A 126 12.87 8.61 7.65
C GLN A 126 12.33 7.27 8.19
N TYR A 127 12.05 7.23 9.49
CA TYR A 127 11.73 6.00 10.24
C TYR A 127 12.81 4.91 10.11
N LYS A 128 14.08 5.30 9.93
CA LYS A 128 15.14 4.31 9.87
C LYS A 128 15.35 3.70 11.26
N GLY A 129 15.48 2.38 11.30
CA GLY A 129 15.42 1.59 12.52
C GLY A 129 14.03 1.13 12.92
N CYS A 130 12.99 1.51 12.19
CA CYS A 130 11.63 1.00 12.39
C CYS A 130 11.31 -0.12 11.38
N LEU A 131 10.31 -0.93 11.74
CA LEU A 131 9.66 -1.85 10.81
C LEU A 131 8.73 -1.07 9.88
N ALA A 132 8.88 -1.26 8.58
CA ALA A 132 8.03 -0.67 7.56
C ALA A 132 7.59 -1.74 6.55
N THR A 133 6.52 -1.50 5.81
CA THR A 133 6.22 -2.31 4.63
C THR A 133 7.23 -1.98 3.54
N PRO A 134 7.58 -2.93 2.67
CA PRO A 134 8.40 -2.63 1.50
C PRO A 134 7.79 -1.52 0.66
N GLY A 135 8.61 -0.59 0.18
CA GLY A 135 8.10 0.52 -0.60
C GLY A 135 9.09 1.66 -0.81
N GLY A 136 8.86 2.40 -1.88
CA GLY A 136 9.73 3.49 -2.29
C GLY A 136 9.08 4.41 -3.31
N PHE A 137 9.89 5.32 -3.85
CA PHE A 137 9.39 6.39 -4.70
C PHE A 137 9.09 5.89 -6.11
N PHE A 138 8.12 6.53 -6.74
CA PHE A 138 7.86 6.36 -8.17
C PHE A 138 9.11 6.72 -8.98
N ASP A 139 9.48 5.85 -9.92
CA ASP A 139 10.55 6.06 -10.89
C ASP A 139 10.00 6.03 -12.32
N ALA A 140 10.05 7.17 -13.01
CA ALA A 140 9.52 7.28 -14.36
C ALA A 140 10.24 6.41 -15.40
N VAL A 141 11.44 5.91 -15.10
CA VAL A 141 12.17 5.01 -16.01
C VAL A 141 11.55 3.62 -16.02
N HIS A 142 11.00 3.18 -14.88
CA HIS A 142 10.59 1.79 -14.67
C HIS A 142 9.08 1.61 -14.47
N ASP A 143 8.38 2.64 -14.00
CA ASP A 143 7.05 2.50 -13.41
C ASP A 143 5.91 3.02 -14.32
N TYR A 144 5.98 2.76 -15.63
CA TYR A 144 4.96 3.18 -16.60
C TYR A 144 4.18 2.00 -17.18
N ASP A 145 2.87 2.20 -17.40
CA ASP A 145 2.03 1.40 -18.30
C ASP A 145 1.75 2.20 -19.57
N GLY A 146 2.55 1.95 -20.61
CA GLY A 146 2.58 2.81 -21.80
C GLY A 146 3.02 4.23 -21.43
N ASN A 147 2.10 5.19 -21.55
CA ASN A 147 2.34 6.61 -21.20
C ASN A 147 1.71 7.02 -19.86
N THR A 148 1.17 6.07 -19.10
CA THR A 148 0.48 6.33 -17.83
C THR A 148 1.37 5.88 -16.66
N PRO A 149 1.63 6.74 -15.66
CA PRO A 149 2.24 6.32 -14.40
C PRO A 149 1.49 5.14 -13.77
N ASP A 150 2.22 4.07 -13.46
CA ASP A 150 1.69 2.86 -12.83
C ASP A 150 2.33 2.66 -11.46
N PHE A 151 1.69 3.20 -10.43
CA PHE A 151 2.20 3.09 -9.05
C PHE A 151 2.15 1.66 -8.50
N ARG A 152 1.40 0.75 -9.14
CA ARG A 152 1.44 -0.68 -8.77
C ARG A 152 2.78 -1.29 -9.18
N LYS A 153 3.32 -0.92 -10.35
CA LYS A 153 4.67 -1.32 -10.76
C LYS A 153 5.73 -0.82 -9.78
N SER A 154 5.61 0.41 -9.30
CA SER A 154 6.48 0.92 -8.22
C SER A 154 6.44 0.02 -7.00
N ALA A 155 5.25 -0.32 -6.48
CA ALA A 155 5.11 -1.17 -5.29
C ALA A 155 5.73 -2.58 -5.51
N VAL A 156 5.52 -3.18 -6.68
CA VAL A 156 6.08 -4.51 -7.01
C VAL A 156 7.60 -4.44 -7.17
N ARG A 157 8.12 -3.40 -7.82
CA ARG A 157 9.56 -3.18 -7.98
C ARG A 157 10.25 -3.03 -6.62
N GLU A 158 9.74 -2.14 -5.78
CA GLU A 158 10.29 -1.88 -4.45
C GLU A 158 10.22 -3.12 -3.54
N LEU A 159 9.14 -3.91 -3.62
CA LEU A 159 9.08 -5.21 -2.94
C LEU A 159 10.24 -6.13 -3.36
N ASN A 160 10.52 -6.23 -4.67
CA ASN A 160 11.58 -7.08 -5.19
C ASN A 160 12.97 -6.55 -4.82
N GLU A 161 13.16 -5.23 -4.85
CA GLU A 161 14.41 -4.55 -4.50
C GLU A 161 14.73 -4.65 -3.02
N GLU A 162 13.76 -4.51 -2.11
CA GLU A 162 14.01 -4.48 -0.66
C GLU A 162 13.99 -5.87 -0.03
N CYS A 163 13.26 -6.80 -0.62
CA CYS A 163 13.08 -8.15 -0.08
C CYS A 163 13.67 -9.23 -0.98
N ASN A 164 14.80 -8.95 -1.62
CA ASN A 164 15.43 -9.84 -2.59
C ASN A 164 15.51 -11.31 -2.09
N ASN A 165 14.93 -12.25 -2.85
CA ASN A 165 14.62 -13.65 -2.50
C ASN A 165 13.39 -13.90 -1.59
N LEU A 166 12.46 -12.96 -1.40
CA LEU A 166 11.24 -13.19 -0.64
C LEU A 166 10.46 -14.40 -1.18
N LEU A 167 10.56 -14.58 -2.49
CA LEU A 167 9.79 -15.51 -3.27
C LEU A 167 10.75 -16.01 -4.33
N ASP A 168 11.08 -17.31 -4.31
CA ASP A 168 11.44 -18.00 -5.55
C ASP A 168 10.38 -17.61 -6.61
N GLY A 169 10.74 -17.43 -7.88
CA GLY A 169 9.86 -16.81 -8.89
C GLY A 169 8.46 -17.43 -9.00
N SER A 170 8.29 -18.64 -8.47
CA SER A 170 7.03 -19.37 -8.29
C SER A 170 6.07 -18.85 -7.19
N GLN A 171 6.54 -18.02 -6.25
CA GLN A 171 5.74 -17.49 -5.15
C GLN A 171 5.52 -15.97 -5.23
N ALA A 172 6.17 -15.28 -6.19
CA ALA A 172 6.00 -13.85 -6.43
C ALA A 172 4.51 -13.51 -6.60
N PRO A 173 3.96 -12.48 -5.92
CA PRO A 173 2.61 -12.06 -6.21
C PRO A 173 2.52 -11.69 -7.68
N SER A 174 1.59 -12.30 -8.41
CA SER A 174 1.32 -11.85 -9.77
C SER A 174 0.82 -10.41 -9.72
N HIS A 175 1.19 -9.62 -10.72
CA HIS A 175 0.76 -8.23 -10.85
C HIS A 175 -0.78 -8.07 -10.73
N ASP A 176 -1.53 -9.06 -11.22
CA ASP A 176 -3.00 -9.08 -11.18
C ASP A 176 -3.58 -9.48 -9.81
N ALA A 177 -2.78 -10.03 -8.91
CA ALA A 177 -3.20 -10.39 -7.54
C ALA A 177 -2.98 -9.23 -6.54
N VAL A 178 -2.47 -8.10 -7.02
CA VAL A 178 -2.22 -6.90 -6.23
C VAL A 178 -3.45 -6.01 -6.29
N VAL A 179 -3.94 -5.59 -5.13
CA VAL A 179 -5.15 -4.78 -4.98
C VAL A 179 -4.77 -3.41 -4.46
N TYR A 180 -5.27 -2.36 -5.11
CA TYR A 180 -5.17 -0.99 -4.59
C TYR A 180 -6.02 -0.81 -3.33
N ILE A 181 -5.40 -0.31 -2.25
CA ILE A 181 -6.04 -0.08 -0.94
C ILE A 181 -6.39 1.39 -0.72
N GLY A 182 -5.60 2.29 -1.30
CA GLY A 182 -5.84 3.72 -1.22
C GLY A 182 -4.58 4.55 -1.37
N SER A 183 -4.76 5.85 -1.21
CA SER A 183 -3.70 6.84 -1.25
C SER A 183 -3.91 7.88 -0.17
N GLU A 184 -2.88 8.16 0.61
CA GLU A 184 -2.92 9.11 1.69
C GLU A 184 -1.68 9.99 1.66
N PHE A 185 -1.86 11.26 2.02
CA PHE A 185 -0.72 12.15 2.22
C PHE A 185 -0.07 11.86 3.56
N ASN A 186 1.25 11.79 3.55
CA ASN A 186 2.02 11.72 4.80
C ASN A 186 2.08 13.09 5.51
N ASN A 187 1.51 14.16 4.93
CA ASN A 187 1.73 15.56 5.33
C ASN A 187 1.61 15.83 6.83
N PHE A 188 0.62 15.23 7.50
CA PHE A 188 0.34 15.46 8.92
C PHE A 188 1.07 14.51 9.87
N ARG A 189 1.87 13.64 9.28
CA ARG A 189 2.44 12.44 9.91
C ARG A 189 3.92 12.28 9.57
N ASP A 190 4.41 13.10 8.64
CA ASP A 190 5.75 13.01 8.12
C ASP A 190 6.71 13.75 9.05
N ILE A 191 7.34 12.96 9.93
CA ILE A 191 8.32 13.46 10.88
C ILE A 191 9.55 14.06 10.15
N ARG A 192 9.76 13.80 8.84
CA ARG A 192 10.78 14.50 8.03
C ARG A 192 10.56 16.01 8.01
N TRP A 193 9.33 16.48 8.21
CA TRP A 193 9.00 17.90 8.32
C TRP A 193 9.85 18.60 9.41
N PHE A 194 10.10 17.91 10.52
CA PHE A 194 10.79 18.47 11.68
C PHE A 194 12.24 18.82 11.44
N THR A 195 12.91 18.05 10.58
CA THR A 195 14.36 18.12 10.40
C THR A 195 14.74 18.77 9.08
N SER A 196 13.78 19.05 8.19
CA SER A 196 14.11 19.43 6.83
C SER A 196 14.04 20.93 6.52
N ILE A 197 15.14 21.41 5.93
CA ILE A 197 15.20 22.69 5.22
C ILE A 197 14.60 22.61 3.80
N ASN A 198 14.46 21.40 3.26
CA ASN A 198 13.88 21.11 1.94
C ASN A 198 12.77 20.05 2.10
N TYR A 199 11.51 20.47 2.08
CA TYR A 199 10.40 19.57 2.31
C TYR A 199 9.43 19.56 1.14
N VAL A 200 9.19 18.37 0.61
CA VAL A 200 8.10 18.06 -0.31
C VAL A 200 7.44 16.81 0.22
N PRO A 201 6.13 16.84 0.50
CA PRO A 201 5.47 15.70 1.07
C PRO A 201 5.34 14.58 0.05
N THR A 202 5.09 13.40 0.60
CA THR A 202 4.83 12.20 -0.18
C THR A 202 3.37 11.81 -0.04
N LEU A 203 2.73 11.55 -1.17
CA LEU A 203 1.46 10.84 -1.23
C LEU A 203 1.79 9.35 -1.34
N ALA A 204 1.59 8.63 -0.24
CA ALA A 204 1.81 7.20 -0.17
C ALA A 204 0.59 6.50 -0.79
N THR A 205 0.85 5.66 -1.78
CA THR A 205 -0.13 4.74 -2.38
C THR A 205 0.07 3.37 -1.77
N GLN A 206 -1.01 2.73 -1.34
CA GLN A 206 -0.98 1.43 -0.68
C GLN A 206 -1.53 0.36 -1.62
N TYR A 207 -0.75 -0.69 -1.80
CA TYR A 207 -1.14 -1.88 -2.53
C TYR A 207 -1.01 -3.09 -1.62
N ALA A 208 -1.91 -4.06 -1.74
CA ALA A 208 -1.86 -5.25 -0.92
C ALA A 208 -2.06 -6.52 -1.73
N THR A 209 -1.48 -7.60 -1.23
CA THR A 209 -1.63 -8.93 -1.81
C THR A 209 -1.48 -10.00 -0.74
N ALA A 210 -1.89 -11.22 -1.06
CA ALA A 210 -1.67 -12.40 -0.23
C ALA A 210 -0.97 -13.48 -1.05
N LEU A 211 0.04 -14.12 -0.46
CA LEU A 211 0.83 -15.12 -1.18
C LEU A 211 -0.03 -16.34 -1.61
N PRO A 212 0.13 -16.86 -2.84
CA PRO A 212 -0.71 -17.95 -3.37
C PRO A 212 -0.52 -19.30 -2.65
N SER A 213 0.68 -19.55 -2.12
CA SER A 213 1.09 -20.85 -1.57
C SER A 213 0.66 -21.06 -0.12
N CYS A 214 -0.64 -21.28 0.07
CA CYS A 214 -1.22 -22.14 1.12
C CYS A 214 -2.69 -22.41 0.79
N SER A 215 -2.92 -22.98 -0.40
CA SER A 215 -4.19 -23.10 -1.11
C SER A 215 -5.28 -23.98 -0.47
N ARG A 216 -5.27 -24.21 0.85
CA ARG A 216 -6.37 -24.89 1.57
C ARG A 216 -6.77 -24.25 2.91
N LEU A 217 -6.14 -23.17 3.34
CA LEU A 217 -6.42 -22.54 4.65
C LEU A 217 -6.75 -21.05 4.47
N TYR A 218 -7.80 -20.77 3.69
CA TYR A 218 -8.32 -19.41 3.55
C TYR A 218 -9.30 -19.10 4.68
N ALA A 219 -8.94 -18.04 5.42
CA ALA A 219 -9.77 -17.18 6.26
C ALA A 219 -11.13 -17.74 6.71
N LEU A 220 -11.12 -18.64 7.70
CA LEU A 220 -12.20 -18.77 8.65
C LEU A 220 -11.55 -18.97 10.02
N GLU A 221 -11.48 -17.89 10.79
CA GLU A 221 -11.20 -17.98 12.22
C GLU A 221 -12.34 -18.75 12.93
N PRO A 222 -12.03 -19.40 14.07
CA PRO A 222 -10.71 -19.46 14.66
C PRO A 222 -9.88 -20.59 14.05
N PHE A 223 -8.67 -20.26 13.57
CA PHE A 223 -7.70 -21.30 13.27
C PHE A 223 -7.36 -22.04 14.56
N THR A 224 -7.37 -23.37 14.53
CA THR A 224 -6.79 -24.18 15.61
C THR A 224 -5.30 -23.84 15.75
N ALA A 225 -4.72 -24.03 16.94
CA ALA A 225 -3.28 -23.84 17.16
C ALA A 225 -2.42 -24.61 16.14
N ARG A 226 -2.89 -25.80 15.73
CA ARG A 226 -2.26 -26.63 14.69
C ARG A 226 -2.27 -25.97 13.30
N GLN A 227 -3.38 -25.36 12.90
CA GLN A 227 -3.48 -24.67 11.61
C GLN A 227 -2.62 -23.40 11.59
N ARG A 228 -2.54 -22.67 12.72
CA ARG A 228 -1.60 -21.54 12.85
C ARG A 228 -0.15 -21.98 12.72
N ALA A 229 0.24 -23.04 13.41
CA ALA A 229 1.59 -23.60 13.28
C ALA A 229 1.91 -24.00 11.84
N ALA A 230 0.98 -24.66 11.15
CA ALA A 230 1.16 -25.03 9.74
C ALA A 230 1.28 -23.81 8.81
N ALA A 231 0.48 -22.77 9.02
CA ALA A 231 0.55 -21.52 8.25
C ALA A 231 1.88 -20.79 8.47
N ILE A 232 2.42 -20.81 9.70
CA ILE A 232 3.75 -20.25 10.03
C ILE A 232 4.86 -21.06 9.36
N SER A 233 4.80 -22.39 9.44
CA SER A 233 5.81 -23.26 8.83
C SER A 233 5.86 -23.19 7.30
N ALA A 234 4.80 -22.70 6.66
CA ALA A 234 4.72 -22.50 5.22
C ALA A 234 5.17 -21.11 4.76
N LEU A 235 5.53 -20.21 5.68
CA LEU A 235 6.05 -18.90 5.32
C LEU A 235 7.42 -19.06 4.63
N PRO A 236 7.63 -18.41 3.49
CA PRO A 236 8.93 -18.46 2.83
C PRO A 236 9.99 -17.78 3.70
N PRO A 237 11.25 -18.24 3.66
CA PRO A 237 12.35 -17.51 4.24
C PRO A 237 12.45 -16.15 3.55
N VAL A 238 12.73 -15.11 4.32
CA VAL A 238 12.86 -13.75 3.81
C VAL A 238 14.25 -13.22 4.16
N LYS A 239 14.86 -12.52 3.22
CA LYS A 239 16.12 -11.82 3.41
C LYS A 239 15.94 -10.40 2.90
N GLY A 240 16.18 -9.42 3.76
CA GLY A 240 16.20 -8.03 3.32
C GLY A 240 17.43 -7.76 2.47
N THR A 241 17.42 -6.71 1.67
CA THR A 241 18.63 -6.18 1.05
C THR A 241 19.39 -5.28 2.02
N ASP A 242 20.50 -4.71 1.56
CA ASP A 242 21.29 -3.78 2.36
C ASP A 242 20.47 -2.56 2.79
N ASP A 243 19.42 -2.15 2.05
CA ASP A 243 18.46 -1.10 2.44
C ASP A 243 17.61 -1.46 3.66
N ALA A 244 17.56 -2.74 4.00
CA ALA A 244 17.00 -3.26 5.24
C ALA A 244 18.08 -3.80 6.22
N CYS A 245 19.36 -3.46 5.99
CA CYS A 245 20.52 -4.08 6.63
C CYS A 245 20.45 -5.63 6.63
N GLY A 246 19.92 -6.25 5.58
CA GLY A 246 19.73 -7.70 5.49
C GLY A 246 18.47 -8.26 6.18
N ASN A 247 17.63 -7.41 6.80
CA ASN A 247 16.60 -7.85 7.74
C ASN A 247 15.17 -7.62 7.21
N ALA A 248 14.48 -8.71 6.88
CA ALA A 248 13.04 -8.74 6.63
C ALA A 248 12.37 -9.74 7.58
N TYR A 249 11.10 -9.53 7.88
CA TYR A 249 10.37 -10.31 8.87
C TYR A 249 8.90 -10.53 8.49
N TRP A 250 8.38 -11.70 8.82
CA TRP A 250 6.95 -11.96 8.93
C TRP A 250 6.49 -11.59 10.33
N ILE A 251 5.67 -10.54 10.43
CA ILE A 251 5.14 -10.02 11.68
C ILE A 251 3.68 -10.49 11.85
N ASP A 252 3.36 -11.11 12.98
CA ASP A 252 1.99 -11.47 13.33
C ASP A 252 1.10 -10.22 13.40
N VAL A 253 0.01 -10.22 12.64
CA VAL A 253 -0.88 -9.05 12.50
C VAL A 253 -1.51 -8.67 13.84
N ARG A 254 -1.62 -9.59 14.81
CA ARG A 254 -2.13 -9.26 16.15
C ARG A 254 -1.22 -8.29 16.91
N ILE A 255 0.08 -8.27 16.62
CA ILE A 255 1.02 -7.25 17.14
C ILE A 255 0.60 -5.89 16.60
N ILE A 256 0.34 -5.81 15.29
CA ILE A 256 -0.09 -4.58 14.61
C ILE A 256 -1.45 -4.10 15.13
N GLU A 257 -2.40 -5.02 15.31
CA GLU A 257 -3.72 -4.72 15.89
C GLU A 257 -3.60 -4.19 17.33
N PHE A 258 -2.76 -4.80 18.15
CA PHE A 258 -2.51 -4.37 19.52
C PHE A 258 -1.96 -2.93 19.56
N VAL A 259 -0.93 -2.66 18.75
CA VAL A 259 -0.33 -1.31 18.63
C VAL A 259 -1.35 -0.31 18.09
N TYR A 260 -2.10 -0.67 17.05
CA TYR A 260 -3.13 0.19 16.46
C TYR A 260 -4.21 0.56 17.49
N ASN A 261 -4.75 -0.42 18.21
CA ASN A 261 -5.83 -0.20 19.16
C ASN A 261 -5.40 0.67 20.34
N ASN A 262 -4.18 0.47 20.86
CA ASN A 262 -3.64 1.28 21.95
C ASN A 262 -3.36 2.74 21.53
N ASN A 263 -3.13 2.98 20.24
CA ASN A 263 -2.76 4.30 19.70
C ASN A 263 -3.83 4.88 18.77
N LYS A 264 -5.05 4.31 18.73
CA LYS A 264 -6.10 4.70 17.77
C LYS A 264 -6.47 6.18 17.86
N LYS A 265 -6.55 6.72 19.08
CA LYS A 265 -6.85 8.15 19.29
C LYS A 265 -5.81 9.06 18.64
N LEU A 266 -4.54 8.66 18.73
CA LEU A 266 -3.42 9.38 18.15
C LEU A 266 -3.50 9.34 16.62
N PHE A 267 -3.69 8.17 16.00
CA PHE A 267 -3.85 8.04 14.56
C PHE A 267 -5.01 8.91 14.03
N ASN A 268 -6.16 8.84 14.71
CA ASN A 268 -7.34 9.63 14.33
C ASN A 268 -7.12 11.14 14.49
N SER A 269 -6.22 11.58 15.39
CA SER A 269 -5.93 12.99 15.59
C SER A 269 -5.17 13.61 14.40
N PHE A 270 -4.43 12.79 13.64
CA PHE A 270 -3.68 13.21 12.44
C PHE A 270 -4.39 12.91 11.12
N ASP A 271 -5.65 12.46 11.19
CA ASP A 271 -6.54 12.35 10.02
C ASP A 271 -7.32 13.66 9.74
N LYS A 272 -7.15 14.68 10.58
CA LYS A 272 -7.80 16.00 10.49
C LYS A 272 -6.78 17.08 10.10
N GLU A 273 -7.19 18.35 10.21
CA GLU A 273 -6.31 19.51 10.00
C GLU A 273 -5.00 19.39 10.81
N PHE A 274 -3.88 19.78 10.18
CA PHE A 274 -2.57 19.73 10.83
C PHE A 274 -2.52 20.64 12.07
N ASN A 275 -2.45 20.02 13.25
CA ASN A 275 -2.08 20.74 14.45
C ASN A 275 -0.59 20.54 14.74
N GLU A 276 0.21 21.51 14.32
CA GLU A 276 1.67 21.45 14.48
C GLU A 276 2.07 21.25 15.95
N VAL A 277 1.49 21.99 16.89
CA VAL A 277 1.84 21.90 18.32
C VAL A 277 1.56 20.50 18.88
N ALA A 278 0.40 19.92 18.55
CA ALA A 278 0.03 18.58 18.98
C ALA A 278 0.95 17.51 18.35
N PHE A 279 1.24 17.64 17.05
CA PHE A 279 2.19 16.78 16.35
C PHE A 279 3.58 16.88 16.98
N GLN A 280 4.00 18.09 17.37
CA GLN A 280 5.32 18.27 17.97
C GLN A 280 5.44 17.63 19.36
N SER A 281 4.42 17.83 20.19
CA SER A 281 4.33 17.18 21.51
C SER A 281 4.32 15.66 21.37
N PHE A 282 3.56 15.14 20.41
CA PHE A 282 3.55 13.73 20.08
C PHE A 282 4.96 13.20 19.78
N VAL A 283 5.66 13.77 18.79
CA VAL A 283 6.99 13.29 18.38
C VAL A 283 7.95 13.24 19.57
N ARG A 284 8.03 14.32 20.37
CA ARG A 284 8.94 14.42 21.52
C ARG A 284 8.64 13.44 22.65
N SER A 285 7.38 13.01 22.78
CA SER A 285 6.97 12.11 23.87
C SER A 285 7.11 10.64 23.51
N ASN A 286 7.39 10.33 22.24
CA ASN A 286 7.15 9.01 21.69
C ASN A 286 8.29 8.47 20.81
N PHE A 287 9.21 9.33 20.34
CA PHE A 287 10.39 8.94 19.58
C PHE A 287 11.68 9.23 20.34
N LEU A 288 12.73 8.47 20.01
CA LEU A 288 14.08 8.76 20.49
C LEU A 288 14.57 10.06 19.86
N LEU A 289 15.18 10.92 20.67
CA LEU A 289 15.67 12.23 20.26
C LEU A 289 17.21 12.26 20.26
N ASN A 290 17.79 13.10 19.40
CA ASN A 290 19.21 13.47 19.43
C ASN A 290 19.47 14.57 20.48
N SER A 291 20.72 15.03 20.59
CA SER A 291 21.13 16.09 21.51
C SER A 291 20.46 17.45 21.24
N GLU A 292 19.92 17.66 20.05
CA GLU A 292 19.21 18.89 19.65
C GLU A 292 17.69 18.79 19.92
N GLY A 293 17.22 17.66 20.46
CA GLY A 293 15.79 17.42 20.72
C GLY A 293 14.99 17.09 19.44
N LEU A 294 15.67 16.68 18.36
CA LEU A 294 15.07 16.24 17.11
C LEU A 294 14.97 14.70 17.08
N PRO A 295 13.94 14.13 16.42
CA PRO A 295 13.80 12.69 16.28
C PRO A 295 15.02 12.09 15.56
N ARG A 296 15.55 10.98 16.10
CA ARG A 296 16.71 10.28 15.53
C ARG A 296 16.38 8.85 15.14
N ASN A 297 17.17 8.34 14.20
CA ASN A 297 17.13 6.93 13.82
C ASN A 297 17.53 6.04 14.99
N LYS A 298 17.18 4.75 14.91
CA LYS A 298 17.41 3.79 15.99
C LYS A 298 18.11 2.52 15.52
N LEU A 299 18.98 1.97 16.35
CA LEU A 299 19.62 0.68 16.09
C LEU A 299 18.63 -0.47 16.25
N LYS A 300 18.95 -1.64 15.69
CA LYS A 300 18.14 -2.87 15.87
C LYS A 300 18.01 -3.25 17.35
N SER A 301 19.07 -3.03 18.13
CA SER A 301 19.09 -3.23 19.59
C SER A 301 18.18 -2.28 20.36
N GLU A 302 17.78 -1.15 19.76
CA GLU A 302 16.84 -0.17 20.34
C GLU A 302 15.39 -0.45 19.93
N ASN A 303 15.15 -1.36 18.98
CA ASN A 303 13.81 -1.77 18.56
C ASN A 303 13.27 -2.85 19.51
N LYS A 304 12.23 -2.57 20.29
CA LYS A 304 11.75 -3.49 21.36
C LYS A 304 11.19 -4.78 20.78
N LEU A 305 10.67 -4.77 19.57
CA LEU A 305 10.26 -5.99 18.89
C LEU A 305 11.43 -6.87 18.46
N LEU A 306 12.54 -6.27 18.01
CA LEU A 306 13.63 -7.00 17.33
C LEU A 306 14.90 -7.20 18.16
N HIS A 307 15.12 -6.44 19.23
CA HIS A 307 16.40 -6.38 19.96
C HIS A 307 16.90 -7.74 20.47
N ASN A 308 15.99 -8.62 20.91
CA ASN A 308 16.32 -9.96 21.42
C ASN A 308 15.98 -11.07 20.41
N LEU A 309 15.69 -10.72 19.15
CA LEU A 309 15.33 -11.70 18.16
C LEU A 309 16.59 -12.51 17.74
N PRO A 310 16.60 -13.84 17.90
CA PRO A 310 17.74 -14.67 17.53
C PRO A 310 18.14 -14.48 16.07
N GLU A 311 19.44 -14.63 15.79
CA GLU A 311 19.93 -14.66 14.42
C GLU A 311 19.16 -15.71 13.60
N LYS A 312 18.81 -15.35 12.35
CA LYS A 312 18.04 -16.18 11.40
C LYS A 312 16.58 -16.44 11.79
N LYS A 313 16.07 -15.90 12.90
CA LYS A 313 14.62 -15.89 13.17
C LYS A 313 13.98 -14.73 12.42
N PHE A 314 13.17 -15.06 11.41
CA PHE A 314 12.50 -14.09 10.55
C PHE A 314 10.97 -14.03 10.78
N VAL A 315 10.41 -14.89 11.63
CA VAL A 315 9.00 -14.84 12.03
C VAL A 315 8.89 -14.33 13.46
N VAL A 316 8.06 -13.30 13.65
CA VAL A 316 7.78 -12.67 14.95
C VAL A 316 6.31 -12.89 15.29
N ASN A 317 6.06 -13.76 16.27
CA ASN A 317 4.72 -14.09 16.74
C ASN A 317 4.25 -13.14 17.82
N PHE A 318 2.93 -12.99 17.95
CA PHE A 318 2.33 -12.24 19.06
C PHE A 318 2.50 -12.97 20.40
N GLU A 319 2.98 -12.23 21.39
CA GLU A 319 3.21 -12.64 22.77
C GLU A 319 2.45 -11.66 23.69
N PRO A 320 1.41 -12.09 24.42
CA PRO A 320 0.51 -11.20 25.15
C PRO A 320 1.17 -10.28 26.19
N ASN A 321 2.32 -10.69 26.74
CA ASN A 321 3.03 -9.98 27.80
C ASN A 321 4.20 -9.14 27.26
N GLN A 322 4.40 -9.09 25.94
CA GLN A 322 5.46 -8.28 25.35
C GLN A 322 5.03 -6.82 25.26
N ASP A 323 5.96 -5.92 25.57
CA ASP A 323 5.77 -4.49 25.43
C ASP A 323 5.97 -4.06 23.97
N TYR A 324 4.87 -3.84 23.26
CA TYR A 324 4.86 -3.41 21.87
C TYR A 324 4.79 -1.89 21.76
N GLN A 325 5.88 -1.29 21.28
CA GLN A 325 6.00 0.15 21.13
C GLN A 325 5.60 0.57 19.72
N PHE A 326 4.74 1.59 19.60
CA PHE A 326 4.33 2.08 18.27
C PHE A 326 5.54 2.62 17.48
N SER A 327 6.55 3.16 18.17
CA SER A 327 7.79 3.68 17.58
C SER A 327 8.70 2.57 17.01
N ASP A 328 8.39 1.29 17.23
CA ASP A 328 9.00 0.16 16.51
C ASP A 328 8.56 0.03 15.07
N PHE A 329 7.51 0.74 14.68
CA PHE A 329 6.93 0.72 13.35
C PHE A 329 7.02 2.10 12.70
N ALA A 330 7.13 2.14 11.39
CA ALA A 330 6.89 3.35 10.63
C ALA A 330 5.42 3.74 10.77
N PHE A 331 5.17 5.03 11.03
CA PHE A 331 3.92 5.50 11.65
C PHE A 331 2.64 5.03 10.94
N ASP A 332 2.50 5.33 9.64
CA ASP A 332 1.27 5.04 8.87
C ASP A 332 1.10 3.57 8.50
N HIS A 333 2.17 2.78 8.57
CA HIS A 333 2.14 1.39 8.14
C HIS A 333 1.23 0.55 9.04
N VAL A 334 1.17 0.85 10.34
CA VAL A 334 0.30 0.15 11.30
C VAL A 334 -1.17 0.24 10.87
N LYS A 335 -1.67 1.46 10.63
CA LYS A 335 -3.05 1.70 10.18
C LYS A 335 -3.30 1.08 8.79
N ASN A 336 -2.34 1.23 7.88
CA ASN A 336 -2.47 0.75 6.51
C ASN A 336 -2.54 -0.78 6.43
N ILE A 337 -1.79 -1.48 7.26
CA ILE A 337 -1.84 -2.95 7.38
C ILE A 337 -3.23 -3.41 7.83
N ILE A 338 -3.81 -2.80 8.86
CA ILE A 338 -5.15 -3.16 9.32
C ILE A 338 -6.19 -2.93 8.22
N LYS A 339 -6.15 -1.76 7.56
CA LYS A 339 -7.05 -1.45 6.44
C LYS A 339 -6.92 -2.46 5.30
N ALA A 340 -5.69 -2.77 4.89
CA ALA A 340 -5.42 -3.73 3.82
C ALA A 340 -5.92 -5.13 4.15
N GLN A 341 -5.70 -5.59 5.39
CA GLN A 341 -6.16 -6.90 5.85
C GLN A 341 -7.68 -7.03 5.72
N GLU A 342 -8.44 -6.00 6.11
CA GLU A 342 -9.91 -5.98 6.00
C GLU A 342 -10.42 -5.94 4.55
N VAL A 343 -9.77 -5.16 3.68
CA VAL A 343 -10.08 -5.15 2.24
C VAL A 343 -9.85 -6.52 1.61
N LEU A 344 -8.69 -7.14 1.90
CA LEU A 344 -8.38 -8.47 1.39
C LEU A 344 -9.38 -9.51 1.91
N LYS A 345 -9.69 -9.53 3.21
CA LYS A 345 -10.74 -10.40 3.79
C LYS A 345 -12.05 -10.26 3.01
N THR A 346 -12.51 -9.03 2.78
CA THR A 346 -13.78 -8.76 2.07
C THR A 346 -13.77 -9.27 0.63
N ASN A 347 -12.70 -9.01 -0.13
CA ASN A 347 -12.55 -9.50 -1.50
C ASN A 347 -12.50 -11.04 -1.60
N PHE A 348 -11.93 -11.70 -0.60
CA PHE A 348 -11.97 -13.17 -0.49
C PHE A 348 -13.39 -13.70 -0.23
N PHE A 349 -14.20 -13.02 0.60
CA PHE A 349 -15.58 -13.45 0.87
C PHE A 349 -16.49 -13.27 -0.35
N THR A 350 -16.37 -12.17 -1.09
CA THR A 350 -17.20 -11.87 -2.27
C THR A 350 -16.93 -12.81 -3.45
N SER A 351 -15.65 -13.12 -3.72
CA SER A 351 -15.28 -14.10 -4.76
C SER A 351 -15.82 -15.50 -4.46
N ARG A 352 -15.84 -15.92 -3.19
CA ARG A 352 -16.33 -17.24 -2.77
C ARG A 352 -17.86 -17.33 -2.73
N ALA A 353 -18.57 -16.28 -2.33
CA ALA A 353 -20.03 -16.21 -2.44
C ALA A 353 -20.48 -16.34 -3.90
N SER A 354 -19.76 -15.68 -4.80
CA SER A 354 -19.96 -15.80 -6.25
C SER A 354 -19.69 -17.24 -6.73
N PHE A 355 -18.56 -17.83 -6.35
CA PHE A 355 -18.21 -19.21 -6.74
C PHE A 355 -19.17 -20.27 -6.18
N ASN A 356 -19.66 -20.11 -4.95
CA ASN A 356 -20.68 -20.99 -4.37
C ASN A 356 -22.04 -20.83 -5.05
N LEU A 357 -22.45 -19.61 -5.41
CA LEU A 357 -23.66 -19.41 -6.22
C LEU A 357 -23.55 -20.10 -7.58
N TYR A 358 -22.42 -19.92 -8.28
CA TYR A 358 -22.20 -20.53 -9.60
C TYR A 358 -22.19 -22.07 -9.54
N ASN A 359 -21.71 -22.68 -8.46
CA ASN A 359 -21.77 -24.14 -8.25
C ASN A 359 -23.13 -24.66 -7.78
N TRP A 360 -24.00 -23.78 -7.28
CA TRP A 360 -25.37 -24.12 -6.91
C TRP A 360 -26.35 -24.04 -8.09
N ILE A 361 -26.09 -23.16 -9.07
CA ILE A 361 -26.94 -22.99 -10.26
C ILE A 361 -27.17 -24.31 -11.05
N PRO A 362 -26.21 -25.25 -11.21
CA PRO A 362 -26.46 -26.52 -11.88
C PRO A 362 -27.40 -27.46 -11.10
N LYS A 363 -27.48 -27.31 -9.77
CA LYS A 363 -28.27 -28.19 -8.89
C LYS A 363 -29.73 -27.78 -8.78
N PHE A 364 -30.05 -26.55 -9.18
CA PHE A 364 -31.42 -26.06 -9.28
C PHE A 364 -31.84 -26.07 -10.75
N LYS A 365 -32.83 -26.90 -11.12
CA LYS A 365 -33.50 -26.82 -12.44
C LYS A 365 -34.31 -25.52 -12.53
N VAL A 366 -33.64 -24.39 -12.52
CA VAL A 366 -34.27 -23.08 -12.54
C VAL A 366 -34.16 -22.52 -13.96
N LYS A 367 -35.33 -22.29 -14.58
CA LYS A 367 -35.43 -21.70 -15.92
C LYS A 367 -34.65 -20.38 -15.96
N LYS A 368 -33.81 -20.18 -17.00
CA LYS A 368 -32.92 -19.03 -17.26
C LYS A 368 -33.44 -17.65 -16.78
N ARG A 369 -34.75 -17.41 -16.85
CA ARG A 369 -35.41 -16.15 -16.43
C ARG A 369 -35.31 -15.81 -14.94
N HIS A 370 -35.16 -16.78 -14.03
CA HIS A 370 -35.08 -16.48 -12.60
C HIS A 370 -33.65 -16.23 -12.11
N VAL A 371 -32.63 -16.71 -12.84
CA VAL A 371 -31.22 -16.46 -12.49
C VAL A 371 -30.88 -14.97 -12.65
N LEU A 372 -31.45 -14.31 -13.65
CA LEU A 372 -31.31 -12.86 -13.87
C LEU A 372 -31.91 -12.04 -12.71
N PHE A 373 -33.00 -12.50 -12.09
CA PHE A 373 -33.60 -11.83 -10.93
C PHE A 373 -32.72 -11.92 -9.68
N TYR A 374 -32.06 -13.06 -9.43
CA TYR A 374 -31.17 -13.21 -8.28
C TYR A 374 -29.88 -12.42 -8.42
N VAL A 375 -29.29 -12.37 -9.62
CA VAL A 375 -28.08 -11.56 -9.88
C VAL A 375 -28.41 -10.06 -9.78
N ALA A 376 -29.57 -9.63 -10.30
CA ALA A 376 -30.01 -8.24 -10.16
C ALA A 376 -30.29 -7.87 -8.70
N ALA A 377 -31.01 -8.71 -7.94
CA ALA A 377 -31.28 -8.46 -6.53
C ALA A 377 -29.99 -8.35 -5.70
N PHE A 378 -29.01 -9.23 -5.92
CA PHE A 378 -27.72 -9.15 -5.22
C PHE A 378 -26.91 -7.91 -5.58
N LYS A 379 -26.96 -7.47 -6.85
CA LYS A 379 -26.28 -6.24 -7.29
C LYS A 379 -26.92 -4.96 -6.72
N TYR A 380 -28.22 -5.00 -6.42
CA TYR A 380 -28.96 -3.86 -5.84
C TYR A 380 -29.01 -3.85 -4.31
N SER A 381 -28.85 -4.99 -3.63
CA SER A 381 -28.77 -5.02 -2.16
C SER A 381 -27.47 -4.43 -1.59
N LEU A 382 -26.44 -4.24 -2.42
CA LEU A 382 -25.18 -3.59 -2.05
C LEU A 382 -25.19 -2.05 -2.25
N ILE A 383 -26.30 -1.49 -2.76
CA ILE A 383 -26.46 -0.05 -3.00
C ILE A 383 -27.25 0.62 -1.86
N PHE A 384 -27.80 -0.14 -0.92
CA PHE A 384 -28.56 0.40 0.22
C PHE A 384 -28.06 -0.14 1.56
N THR A 385 -26.87 0.31 1.97
CA THR A 385 -26.53 0.47 3.39
C THR A 385 -25.60 1.67 3.49
N ASP A 386 -26.21 2.85 3.61
CA ASP A 386 -25.63 4.00 4.31
C ASP A 386 -25.75 3.79 5.83
#